data_AF-A0A943LDR7-F1
#
_entry.id   AF-A0A943LDR7-F1
#
_cell.length_a   1.000
_cell.length_b   1.000
_cell.length_c   1.000
_cell.angle_alpha   90.00
_cell.angle_beta   90.00
_cell.angle_gamma   90.00
#
_symmetry.space_group_name_H-M   'P 1'
#
loop_
_entity.id
_entity.type
_entity.pdbx_description
1 polymer ?
#
loop_
_entity_poly.entity_id
_entity_poly.type
_entity_poly.pdbx_seq_one_letter_code
_entity_poly.pdbx_strand_id
1 'polypeptide(L)' 'MDVIDQIKNLLNEAVKWLQILGTPAAALAFGIGGFFQIFGGNEGGRKARPWYIGAGIGLIIILGASAIASFLQSKITF' A
#
# COMPACT_ATOMS: atom_id res chain seq x y z
N MET A 1 -21.69 -18.45 -14.43
CA MET A 1 -20.47 -17.65 -14.19
C MET A 1 -19.33 -18.62 -14.23
N ASP A 2 -18.40 -18.42 -15.16
CA ASP A 2 -17.25 -19.31 -15.33
C ASP A 2 -16.35 -19.22 -14.08
N VAL A 3 -15.72 -20.32 -13.66
CA VAL A 3 -14.87 -20.34 -12.44
C VAL A 3 -13.74 -19.31 -12.54
N ILE A 4 -13.28 -19.07 -13.77
CA ILE A 4 -12.29 -18.06 -14.12
C ILE A 4 -12.76 -16.64 -13.74
N ASP A 5 -14.03 -16.31 -13.94
CA ASP A 5 -14.55 -14.98 -13.63
C ASP A 5 -14.72 -14.76 -12.12
N GLN A 6 -15.04 -15.81 -11.35
CA GLN A 6 -15.05 -15.73 -9.89
C GLN A 6 -13.65 -15.45 -9.32
N ILE A 7 -12.62 -16.10 -9.87
CA ILE A 7 -11.23 -15.89 -9.45
C ILE A 7 -10.78 -14.46 -9.77
N LYS A 8 -11.10 -13.95 -10.97
CA LYS A 8 -10.81 -12.56 -11.34
C LYS A 8 -11.44 -11.56 -10.37
N ASN A 9 -12.71 -11.77 -10.01
CA ASN A 9 -13.42 -10.89 -9.09
C ASN A 9 -12.82 -10.94 -7.67
N LEU A 10 -12.50 -12.13 -7.16
CA LEU A 10 -11.83 -12.29 -5.87
C LEU A 10 -10.47 -11.58 -5.81
N LEU A 11 -9.67 -11.69 -6.87
CA LEU A 11 -8.36 -11.01 -6.92
C LEU A 11 -8.50 -9.48 -6.96
N ASN A 12 -9.47 -8.98 -7.73
CA ASN A 12 -9.76 -7.54 -7.79
C ASN A 12 -10.25 -7.00 -6.44
N GLU A 13 -11.12 -7.74 -5.77
CA GLU A 13 -11.59 -7.39 -4.42
C GLU A 13 -10.43 -7.39 -3.43
N ALA A 14 -9.57 -8.41 -3.44
CA ALA A 14 -8.41 -8.48 -2.55
C ALA A 14 -7.47 -7.27 -2.73
N VAL A 15 -7.19 -6.86 -3.97
CA VAL A 15 -6.40 -5.65 -4.26
C VAL A 15 -7.09 -4.40 -3.72
N LYS A 16 -8.42 -4.30 -3.87
CA LYS A 16 -9.20 -3.16 -3.36
C LYS A 16 -9.17 -3.09 -1.83
N TRP A 17 -9.30 -4.22 -1.14
CA TRP A 17 -9.16 -4.30 0.32
C TRP A 17 -7.77 -3.89 0.79
N LEU A 18 -6.71 -4.31 0.07
CA LEU A 18 -5.33 -3.89 0.35
C LEU A 18 -5.15 -2.38 0.21
N GLN A 19 -5.82 -1.71 -0.74
CA GLN A 19 -5.76 -0.25 -0.86
C GLN A 19 -6.48 0.47 0.26
N ILE A 20 -7.68 -0.01 0.62
CA ILE A 20 -8.51 0.56 1.69
C ILE A 20 -7.77 0.50 3.02
N LEU A 21 -7.04 -0.60 3.30
CA LEU A 21 -6.29 -0.76 4.54
C LEU A 21 -4.86 -0.21 4.46
N GLY A 22 -4.23 -0.28 3.29
CA GLY A 22 -2.85 0.12 3.06
C GLY A 22 -2.62 1.61 3.19
N THR A 23 -3.52 2.42 2.63
CA THR A 23 -3.44 3.89 2.72
C THR A 23 -3.50 4.40 4.16
N PRO A 24 -4.49 4.03 4.99
CA PRO A 24 -4.52 4.44 6.40
C PRO A 24 -3.38 3.83 7.22
N ALA A 25 -2.96 2.59 6.94
CA ALA A 25 -1.81 2.00 7.62
C ALA A 25 -0.51 2.78 7.37
N ALA A 26 -0.28 3.21 6.13
CA ALA A 26 0.85 4.07 5.81
C ALA A 26 0.74 5.44 6.47
N ALA A 27 -0.46 6.04 6.50
CA ALA A 27 -0.68 7.32 7.20
C ALA A 27 -0.34 7.22 8.69
N LEU A 28 -0.72 6.11 9.35
CA LEU A 28 -0.33 5.84 10.74
C LEU A 28 1.17 5.67 10.90
N ALA A 29 1.82 4.93 9.99
CA ALA A 29 3.27 4.73 10.02
C ALA A 29 4.04 6.05 9.82
N PHE A 30 3.60 6.92 8.90
CA PHE A 30 4.13 8.28 8.75
C PHE A 30 3.89 9.12 10.00
N GLY A 31 2.72 9.02 10.63
CA GLY A 31 2.42 9.70 11.89
C GLY A 31 3.36 9.29 13.01
N ILE A 32 3.54 7.97 13.23
CA ILE A 32 4.45 7.42 14.24
C ILE A 32 5.91 7.85 13.96
N GLY A 33 6.35 7.76 12.71
CA GLY A 33 7.65 8.28 12.28
C GLY A 33 7.81 9.77 12.59
N GLY A 34 6.78 10.57 12.33
CA GLY A 34 6.70 12.00 12.65
C GLY A 34 6.86 12.28 14.14
N PHE A 35 6.17 11.52 14.99
CA PHE A 35 6.33 11.62 16.44
C PHE A 35 7.77 11.33 16.89
N PHE A 36 8.39 10.27 16.38
CA PHE A 36 9.80 9.99 16.69
C PHE A 36 10.74 11.08 16.17
N GLN A 37 10.46 11.69 15.02
CA GLN A 37 11.27 12.77 14.45
C GLN A 37 11.19 14.04 15.29
N ILE A 38 10.00 14.40 15.78
CA ILE A 38 9.76 15.63 16.57
C ILE A 38 10.26 15.47 18.00
N PHE A 39 9.94 14.35 18.66
CA PHE A 39 10.17 14.16 20.09
C PHE A 39 11.43 13.33 20.42
N GLY A 40 12.09 12.71 19.44
CA GLY A 40 13.19 11.78 19.67
C GLY A 40 14.58 12.40 19.89
N GLY A 41 14.71 13.73 19.86
CA GLY A 41 16.00 14.42 20.02
C GLY A 41 17.05 13.97 19.00
N ASN A 42 18.32 13.82 19.41
CA ASN A 42 19.40 13.38 18.52
C ASN A 42 19.17 12.01 17.86
N GLU A 43 18.40 11.12 18.49
CA GLU A 43 18.07 9.81 17.92
C GLU A 43 16.78 9.79 17.10
N GLY A 44 16.01 10.88 17.11
CA GLY A 44 14.68 10.95 16.49
C GLY A 44 14.71 10.61 15.01
N GLY A 45 15.67 11.18 14.28
CA GLY A 45 15.87 10.87 12.86
C GLY A 45 16.24 9.42 12.58
N ARG A 46 17.05 8.79 13.45
CA ARG A 46 17.43 7.38 13.31
C ARG A 46 16.23 6.46 13.51
N LYS A 47 15.36 6.77 14.47
CA LYS A 47 14.16 5.99 14.79
C LYS A 47 13.00 6.23 13.82
N ALA A 48 12.89 7.44 13.26
CA ALA A 48 11.83 7.80 12.30
C ALA A 48 12.05 7.22 10.89
N ARG A 49 13.31 7.14 10.42
CA ARG A 49 13.65 6.69 9.06
C ARG A 49 13.02 5.34 8.66
N PRO A 50 13.07 4.27 9.46
CA PRO A 50 12.45 2.99 9.11
C PRO A 50 10.94 3.11 8.87
N TRP A 51 10.25 3.95 9.64
CA TRP A 51 8.81 4.17 9.47
C TRP A 51 8.49 4.87 8.15
N TYR A 52 9.26 5.90 7.79
CA TYR A 52 9.07 6.60 6.51
C TYR A 52 9.39 5.73 5.30
N ILE A 53 10.48 4.97 5.37
CA ILE A 53 10.90 4.07 4.28
C ILE A 53 9.88 2.93 4.13
N GLY A 54 9.49 2.30 5.25
CA GLY A 54 8.50 1.22 5.24
C GLY A 54 7.13 1.68 4.74
N ALA A 55 6.65 2.83 5.22
CA ALA A 55 5.38 3.41 4.76
C ALA A 55 5.43 3.83 3.29
N GLY A 56 6.52 4.46 2.85
CA GLY A 56 6.69 4.90 1.46
C GLY A 56 6.76 3.71 0.48
N ILE A 57 7.65 2.75 0.73
CA ILE A 57 7.81 1.58 -0.14
C ILE A 57 6.54 0.71 -0.11
N GLY A 58 5.97 0.46 1.06
CA GLY A 58 4.76 -0.34 1.20
C GLY A 58 3.57 0.25 0.45
N LEU A 59 3.38 1.57 0.52
CA LEU A 59 2.30 2.25 -0.17
C LEU A 59 2.49 2.25 -1.69
N ILE A 60 3.72 2.42 -2.19
CA ILE A 60 4.03 2.30 -3.62
C ILE A 60 3.69 0.90 -4.14
N ILE A 61 4.02 -0.15 -3.39
CA ILE A 61 3.72 -1.54 -3.80
C ILE A 61 2.22 -1.77 -3.87
N ILE A 62 1.45 -1.31 -2.86
CA ILE A 62 -0.01 -1.48 -2.82
C ILE A 62 -0.68 -0.73 -3.98
N LEU A 63 -0.27 0.51 -4.26
CA LEU A 63 -0.81 1.29 -5.37
C LEU A 63 -0.37 0.72 -6.73
N GLY A 64 0.89 0.27 -6.84
CA GLY A 64 1.46 -0.32 -8.04
C GLY A 64 0.76 -1.62 -8.45
N ALA A 65 0.39 -2.47 -7.49
CA ALA A 65 -0.35 -3.70 -7.77
C ALA A 65 -1.70 -3.43 -8.46
N SER A 66 -2.42 -2.39 -8.02
CA SER A 66 -3.67 -1.99 -8.66
C SER A 66 -3.47 -1.34 -10.03
N ALA A 67 -2.40 -0.55 -10.19
CA ALA A 67 -2.06 0.03 -11.49
C ALA A 67 -1.76 -1.07 -12.52
N ILE A 68 -1.03 -2.12 -12.11
CA ILE A 68 -0.74 -3.30 -12.96
C ILE A 68 -2.03 -4.07 -13.27
N ALA A 69 -2.87 -4.33 -12.26
CA ALA A 69 -4.14 -5.03 -12.47
C ALA A 69 -5.06 -4.28 -13.45
N SER A 70 -5.15 -2.96 -13.32
CA SER A 70 -5.92 -2.09 -14.22
C SER A 70 -5.32 -2.06 -15.63
N PHE A 71 -3.98 -2.00 -15.74
CA PHE A 71 -3.29 -2.04 -17.02
C PHE A 71 -3.54 -3.37 -17.76
N LEU A 72 -3.46 -4.49 -17.05
CA LEU A 72 -3.74 -5.82 -17.63
C LEU A 72 -5.20 -5.93 -18.07
N GLN A 73 -6.16 -5.43 -17.29
CA GLN A 73 -7.57 -5.37 -17.72
C GLN A 73 -7.78 -4.50 -18.97
N SER A 74 -7.03 -3.39 -19.11
CA SER A 74 -7.15 -2.52 -20.29
C SER A 74 -6.55 -3.08 -21.57
N LYS A 75 -5.61 -4.03 -21.45
CA LYS A 75 -4.88 -4.65 -22.58
C LYS A 75 -5.43 -6.02 -22.96
N ILE A 76 -5.95 -6.76 -21.98
CA ILE A 76 -6.52 -8.08 -22.19
C ILE A 76 -8.03 -7.88 -22.38
N THR A 77 -8.41 -7.64 -23.63
CA THR A 77 -9.80 -7.75 -24.09
C THR A 77 -10.27 -9.18 -23.84
N PHE A 78 -11.23 -9.38 -22.94
CA PHE A 78 -12.13 -10.53 -22.95
C PHE A 78 -13.47 -10.07 -23.50
#